data_AF-A0AAU6HER4-F1
#
_entry.id   AF-A0AAU6HER4-F1
#
_cell.length_a   1.000
_cell.length_b   1.000
_cell.length_c   1.000
_cell.angle_alpha   90.00
_cell.angle_beta   90.00
_cell.angle_gamma   90.00
#
_symmetry.space_group_name_H-M   'P 1'
#
loop_
_entity.id
_entity.type
_entity.pdbx_description
1 polymer ?
#
loop_
_entity_poly.entity_id
_entity_poly.type
_entity_poly.pdbx_seq_one_letter_code
_entity_poly.pdbx_strand_id
1 'polypeptide(L)'
;MTAPSSAAFTEARARDVLAAAGRPDAAAGAELLSLGENAVFALGDHGPVVRVGRSAELLERAERELEVARWLAAEGVPAVRAAEPVATLLDGHPVTYWQRLPAAERPASPEDLATLLKLVHSLPEPPFALPRRELLGGVERWLRLAGDAVPAADADYLRGRRDAFAAAASALEPRLPRGPLHGDALPRNVHIGPDGPVLVDLETFSSDLREHDLVVMALSRDRYGLSPAAYDTFVTVYGWDVRDWEGCAVLRGARETASCAWVSQHAPGNPAARTEFRRRIASLREKDATVRWYPF
;
A
#
# COMPACT_ATOMS: atom_id res chain seq x y z
N MET A 1 -8.12 -18.63 31.11
CA MET A 1 -8.72 -17.58 30.26
C MET A 1 -8.18 -17.78 28.86
N THR A 2 -8.96 -18.46 28.03
CA THR A 2 -8.71 -18.58 26.59
C THR A 2 -8.84 -17.19 25.99
N ALA A 3 -7.79 -16.72 25.31
CA ALA A 3 -7.89 -15.53 24.47
C ALA A 3 -9.07 -15.73 23.50
N PRO A 4 -9.94 -14.73 23.30
CA PRO A 4 -11.00 -14.86 22.31
C PRO A 4 -10.32 -15.12 20.96
N SER A 5 -10.67 -16.27 20.36
CA SER A 5 -10.42 -16.52 18.95
C SER A 5 -10.98 -15.32 18.20
N SER A 6 -10.13 -14.50 17.58
CA SER A 6 -10.59 -13.44 16.70
C SER A 6 -11.36 -14.12 15.57
N ALA A 7 -12.69 -14.03 15.60
CA ALA A 7 -13.50 -14.52 14.49
C ALA A 7 -12.91 -13.96 13.19
N ALA A 8 -12.78 -14.82 12.18
CA ALA A 8 -12.26 -14.38 10.88
C ALA A 8 -13.10 -13.19 10.38
N PHE A 9 -12.44 -12.12 9.94
CA PHE A 9 -13.14 -10.98 9.35
C PHE A 9 -13.71 -11.42 8.00
N THR A 10 -15.03 -11.56 7.92
CA THR A 10 -15.78 -12.01 6.74
C THR A 10 -16.64 -10.89 6.17
N GLU A 11 -17.08 -11.06 4.92
CA GLU A 11 -18.08 -10.17 4.32
C GLU A 11 -19.35 -10.07 5.18
N ALA A 12 -19.85 -11.20 5.69
CA ALA A 12 -21.03 -11.22 6.57
C ALA A 12 -20.83 -10.33 7.80
N ARG A 13 -19.69 -10.47 8.48
CA ARG A 13 -19.37 -9.63 9.64
C ARG A 13 -19.27 -8.16 9.27
N ALA A 14 -18.68 -7.84 8.13
CA ALA A 14 -18.57 -6.46 7.66
C ALA A 14 -19.93 -5.84 7.29
N ARG A 15 -20.86 -6.65 6.73
CA ARG A 15 -22.24 -6.24 6.47
C ARG A 15 -23.02 -5.97 7.75
N ASP A 16 -22.84 -6.77 8.80
CA ASP A 16 -23.46 -6.54 10.11
C ASP A 16 -23.02 -5.19 10.69
N VAL A 17 -21.73 -4.88 10.64
CA VAL A 17 -21.17 -3.59 11.08
C VAL A 17 -21.75 -2.44 10.25
N LEU A 18 -21.85 -2.60 8.93
CA LEU A 18 -22.43 -1.59 8.05
C LEU A 18 -23.91 -1.35 8.34
N ALA A 19 -24.68 -2.39 8.68
CA ALA A 19 -26.07 -2.25 9.10
C ALA A 19 -26.19 -1.49 10.44
N ALA A 20 -25.28 -1.74 11.38
CA ALA A 20 -25.21 -1.07 12.68
C ALA A 20 -24.85 0.43 12.57
N ALA A 21 -24.23 0.87 11.46
CA ALA A 21 -23.98 2.28 11.14
C ALA A 21 -25.26 3.11 10.86
N GLY A 22 -26.45 2.55 11.10
CA GLY A 22 -27.73 3.26 10.94
C GLY A 22 -28.21 3.35 9.49
N ARG A 23 -27.66 2.51 8.60
CA ARG A 23 -28.04 2.43 7.17
C ARG A 23 -28.35 0.98 6.75
N PRO A 24 -29.27 0.27 7.42
CA PRO A 24 -29.53 -1.16 7.21
C PRO A 24 -29.96 -1.50 5.77
N ASP A 25 -30.83 -0.69 5.16
CA ASP A 25 -31.26 -0.90 3.77
C ASP A 25 -30.10 -0.70 2.77
N ALA A 26 -29.22 0.27 3.05
CA ALA A 26 -28.02 0.49 2.26
C ALA A 26 -27.00 -0.66 2.42
N ALA A 27 -26.93 -1.27 3.61
CA ALA A 27 -26.03 -2.39 3.90
C ALA A 27 -26.42 -3.69 3.16
N ALA A 28 -27.72 -3.98 3.09
CA ALA A 28 -28.24 -5.15 2.38
C ALA A 28 -28.06 -5.04 0.86
N GLY A 29 -28.27 -3.85 0.30
CA GLY A 29 -28.09 -3.57 -1.12
C GLY A 29 -26.66 -3.19 -1.54
N ALA A 30 -25.70 -3.15 -0.61
CA ALA A 30 -24.34 -2.73 -0.90
C ALA A 30 -23.57 -3.78 -1.71
N GLU A 31 -22.94 -3.33 -2.80
CA GLU A 31 -22.03 -4.14 -3.60
C GLU A 31 -20.68 -4.24 -2.88
N LEU A 32 -20.17 -5.46 -2.64
CA LEU A 32 -18.82 -5.65 -2.13
C LEU A 32 -17.82 -5.46 -3.29
N LEU A 33 -16.98 -4.44 -3.20
CA LEU A 33 -15.95 -4.14 -4.18
C LEU A 33 -14.65 -4.90 -3.91
N SER A 34 -14.26 -5.04 -2.64
CA SER A 34 -13.07 -5.79 -2.24
C SER A 34 -13.14 -6.25 -0.77
N LEU A 35 -12.45 -7.36 -0.47
CA LEU A 35 -12.32 -7.90 0.88
C LEU A 35 -10.85 -8.25 1.15
N GLY A 36 -10.24 -7.56 2.11
CA GLY A 36 -8.84 -7.73 2.50
C GLY A 36 -8.59 -7.23 3.92
N GLU A 37 -7.68 -6.26 4.09
CA GLU A 37 -7.52 -5.57 5.38
C GLU A 37 -8.76 -4.73 5.75
N ASN A 38 -9.46 -4.26 4.72
CA ASN A 38 -10.76 -3.63 4.78
C ASN A 38 -11.77 -4.42 3.93
N ALA A 39 -13.05 -4.38 4.30
CA ALA A 39 -14.16 -4.68 3.40
C ALA A 39 -14.65 -3.36 2.80
N VAL A 40 -14.68 -3.27 1.47
CA VAL A 40 -15.01 -2.04 0.74
C VAL A 40 -16.34 -2.24 0.02
N PHE A 41 -17.31 -1.39 0.30
CA PHE A 41 -18.68 -1.50 -0.20
C PHE A 41 -19.09 -0.25 -0.99
N ALA A 42 -19.80 -0.40 -2.10
CA ALA A 42 -20.52 0.70 -2.74
C ALA A 42 -21.98 0.73 -2.26
N LEU A 43 -22.45 1.88 -1.76
CA LEU A 43 -23.84 2.03 -1.30
C LEU A 43 -24.76 2.46 -2.45
N GLY A 44 -25.37 1.48 -3.14
CA GLY A 44 -26.22 1.74 -4.30
C GLY A 44 -25.47 2.42 -5.45
N ASP A 45 -26.21 2.87 -6.48
CA ASP A 45 -25.60 3.34 -7.73
C ASP A 45 -24.91 4.72 -7.60
N HIS A 46 -25.39 5.56 -6.68
CA HIS A 46 -24.91 6.95 -6.52
C HIS A 46 -24.46 7.29 -5.10
N GLY A 47 -24.45 6.32 -4.18
CA GLY A 47 -24.01 6.55 -2.81
C GLY A 47 -22.49 6.45 -2.64
N PRO A 48 -21.99 6.76 -1.44
CA PRO A 48 -20.57 6.71 -1.13
C PRO A 48 -20.04 5.28 -1.11
N VAL A 49 -18.71 5.17 -1.14
CA VAL A 49 -17.99 3.95 -0.83
C VAL A 49 -17.73 3.89 0.68
N VAL A 50 -18.03 2.77 1.32
CA VAL A 50 -17.76 2.55 2.74
C VAL A 50 -16.61 1.57 2.91
N ARG A 51 -15.67 1.88 3.79
CA ARG A 51 -14.62 0.95 4.20
C ARG A 51 -14.85 0.54 5.65
N VAL A 52 -14.93 -0.77 5.88
CA VAL A 52 -15.01 -1.38 7.20
C VAL A 52 -13.68 -2.07 7.49
N GLY A 53 -12.94 -1.58 8.47
CA GLY A 53 -11.64 -2.17 8.85
C GLY A 53 -11.79 -3.44 9.65
N ARG A 54 -10.85 -4.37 9.48
CA ARG A 54 -10.91 -5.71 10.10
C ARG A 54 -10.82 -5.74 11.63
N SER A 55 -10.29 -4.70 12.27
CA SER A 55 -10.09 -4.64 13.73
C SER A 55 -9.93 -3.20 14.23
N ALA A 56 -10.17 -3.00 15.53
CA ALA A 56 -10.11 -1.71 16.19
C ALA A 56 -8.72 -1.05 16.11
N GLU A 57 -7.66 -1.86 15.97
CA GLU A 57 -6.27 -1.39 15.82
C GLU A 57 -6.07 -0.55 14.55
N LEU A 58 -6.97 -0.62 13.58
CA LEU A 58 -6.91 0.18 12.35
C LEU A 58 -7.54 1.57 12.50
N LEU A 59 -8.16 1.90 13.64
CA LEU A 59 -8.86 3.18 13.81
C LEU A 59 -7.94 4.39 13.61
N GLU A 60 -6.78 4.42 14.27
CA GLU A 60 -5.82 5.52 14.14
C GLU A 60 -5.35 5.70 12.69
N ARG A 61 -5.16 4.58 11.96
CA ARG A 61 -4.81 4.64 10.54
C ARG A 61 -5.95 5.21 9.70
N ALA A 62 -7.19 4.79 9.95
CA ALA A 62 -8.36 5.26 9.24
C ALA A 62 -8.61 6.76 9.47
N GLU A 63 -8.46 7.24 10.70
CA GLU A 63 -8.54 8.67 11.05
C GLU A 63 -7.47 9.48 10.32
N ARG A 64 -6.22 9.02 10.33
CA ARG A 64 -5.14 9.66 9.59
C ARG A 64 -5.37 9.65 8.08
N GLU A 65 -5.93 8.58 7.53
CA GLU A 65 -6.27 8.51 6.10
C GLU A 65 -7.26 9.63 5.71
N LEU A 66 -8.27 9.90 6.55
CA LEU A 66 -9.21 11.01 6.36
C LEU A 66 -8.53 12.38 6.48
N GLU A 67 -7.60 12.55 7.44
CA GLU A 67 -6.82 13.78 7.57
C GLU A 67 -5.96 14.05 6.33
N VAL A 68 -5.29 13.02 5.81
CA VAL A 68 -4.51 13.09 4.56
C VAL A 68 -5.41 13.46 3.39
N ALA A 69 -6.57 12.81 3.24
CA ALA A 69 -7.50 13.10 2.15
C ALA A 69 -7.97 14.56 2.16
N ARG A 70 -8.28 15.09 3.36
CA ARG A 70 -8.67 16.49 3.57
C ARG A 70 -7.54 17.46 3.27
N TRP A 71 -6.33 17.15 3.71
CA TRP A 71 -5.16 17.99 3.45
C TRP A 71 -4.78 18.01 1.97
N LEU A 72 -4.73 16.86 1.30
CA LEU A 72 -4.50 16.80 -0.15
C LEU A 72 -5.56 17.59 -0.93
N ALA A 73 -6.81 17.62 -0.46
CA ALA A 73 -7.84 18.47 -1.06
C ALA A 73 -7.56 19.96 -0.88
N ALA A 74 -7.12 20.39 0.31
CA ALA A 74 -6.77 21.77 0.60
C ALA A 74 -5.55 22.24 -0.23
N GLU A 75 -4.58 21.36 -0.48
CA GLU A 75 -3.40 21.62 -1.31
C GLU A 75 -3.67 21.47 -2.81
N GLY A 76 -4.90 21.13 -3.22
CA GLY A 76 -5.26 20.96 -4.63
C GLY A 76 -4.68 19.71 -5.31
N VAL A 77 -4.22 18.72 -4.54
CA VAL A 77 -3.72 17.45 -5.09
C VAL A 77 -4.90 16.51 -5.42
N PRO A 78 -5.01 15.99 -6.66
CA PRO A 78 -6.05 15.04 -7.04
C PRO A 78 -5.90 13.72 -6.26
N ALA A 79 -6.78 13.50 -5.29
CA ALA A 79 -6.85 12.29 -4.48
C ALA A 79 -8.29 11.96 -4.12
N VAL A 80 -8.55 10.70 -3.75
CA VAL A 80 -9.86 10.27 -3.24
C VAL A 80 -10.29 11.16 -2.07
N ARG A 81 -11.57 11.50 -2.04
CA ARG A 81 -12.13 12.44 -1.06
C ARG A 81 -12.98 11.69 -0.05
N ALA A 82 -12.90 12.10 1.20
CA ALA A 82 -13.82 11.65 2.23
C ALA A 82 -15.23 12.18 1.94
N ALA A 83 -16.24 11.31 2.05
CA ALA A 83 -17.65 11.71 2.04
C ALA A 83 -18.10 12.14 3.44
N GLU A 84 -17.49 11.59 4.49
CA GLU A 84 -17.70 12.00 5.88
C GLU A 84 -16.35 12.26 6.57
N PRO A 85 -16.26 13.27 7.45
CA PRO A 85 -14.97 13.75 7.94
C PRO A 85 -14.35 12.89 9.06
N VAL A 86 -15.08 11.94 9.63
CA VAL A 86 -14.69 11.23 10.85
C VAL A 86 -14.83 9.72 10.66
N ALA A 87 -13.87 8.96 11.17
CA ALA A 87 -13.97 7.51 11.28
C ALA A 87 -14.82 7.14 12.51
N THR A 88 -15.73 6.20 12.37
CA THR A 88 -16.55 5.71 13.49
C THR A 88 -16.16 4.29 13.85
N LEU A 89 -15.93 4.02 15.13
CA LEU A 89 -15.69 2.66 15.60
C LEU A 89 -17.02 1.97 15.94
N LEU A 90 -17.41 0.97 15.16
CA LEU A 90 -18.65 0.21 15.33
C LEU A 90 -18.33 -1.26 15.55
N ASP A 91 -18.79 -1.81 16.67
CA ASP A 91 -18.47 -3.16 17.14
C ASP A 91 -16.97 -3.56 17.02
N GLY A 92 -16.08 -2.60 17.29
CA GLY A 92 -14.64 -2.82 17.20
C GLY A 92 -14.07 -2.80 15.78
N HIS A 93 -14.80 -2.24 14.81
CA HIS A 93 -14.38 -2.07 13.42
C HIS A 93 -14.48 -0.60 13.01
N PRO A 94 -13.39 0.03 12.53
CA PRO A 94 -13.46 1.41 12.05
C PRO A 94 -14.24 1.45 10.73
N VAL A 95 -15.12 2.44 10.59
CA VAL A 95 -15.95 2.67 9.42
C VAL A 95 -15.66 4.08 8.89
N THR A 96 -15.34 4.17 7.60
CA THR A 96 -15.10 5.44 6.91
C THR A 96 -15.88 5.52 5.61
N TYR A 97 -16.30 6.73 5.23
CA TYR A 97 -17.10 6.99 4.04
C TYR A 97 -16.32 7.85 3.05
N TRP A 98 -16.31 7.43 1.80
CA TRP A 98 -15.51 8.00 0.72
C TRP A 98 -16.41 8.35 -0.47
N GLN A 99 -16.09 9.43 -1.15
CA GLN A 99 -16.77 9.78 -2.40
C GLN A 99 -16.54 8.67 -3.43
N ARG A 100 -17.62 8.22 -4.07
CA ARG A 100 -17.53 7.21 -5.12
C ARG A 100 -16.89 7.83 -6.36
N LEU A 101 -15.80 7.24 -6.82
CA LEU A 101 -15.21 7.58 -8.10
C LEU A 101 -16.03 6.90 -9.22
N PRO A 102 -16.17 7.55 -10.40
CA PRO A 102 -16.82 6.93 -11.55
C PRO A 102 -16.03 5.70 -12.04
N ALA A 103 -16.56 5.01 -13.05
CA ALA A 103 -15.79 3.96 -13.70
C ALA A 103 -14.50 4.55 -14.28
N ALA A 104 -13.37 3.84 -14.11
CA ALA A 104 -12.10 4.29 -14.65
C ALA A 104 -12.15 4.32 -16.19
N GLU A 105 -11.71 5.41 -16.80
CA GLU A 105 -11.74 5.56 -18.26
C GLU A 105 -10.72 4.66 -18.95
N ARG A 106 -9.59 4.42 -18.27
CA ARG A 106 -8.51 3.53 -18.70
C ARG A 106 -7.67 3.09 -17.50
N PRO A 107 -6.85 2.03 -17.64
CA PRO A 107 -5.79 1.76 -16.67
C PRO A 107 -4.84 2.94 -16.53
N ALA A 108 -4.37 3.17 -15.30
CA ALA A 108 -3.34 4.15 -15.04
C ALA A 108 -1.98 3.70 -15.62
N SER A 109 -1.23 4.67 -16.11
CA SER A 109 0.10 4.50 -16.66
C SER A 109 1.17 5.04 -15.68
N PRO A 110 2.46 4.71 -15.91
CA PRO A 110 3.55 5.33 -15.16
C PRO A 110 3.59 6.87 -15.26
N GLU A 111 3.16 7.44 -16.39
CA GLU A 111 3.08 8.91 -16.56
C GLU A 111 2.08 9.54 -15.59
N ASP A 112 0.90 8.92 -15.42
CA ASP A 112 -0.13 9.41 -14.50
C ASP A 112 0.39 9.42 -13.06
N LEU A 113 1.06 8.33 -12.66
CA LEU A 113 1.68 8.22 -11.33
C LEU A 113 2.78 9.27 -11.14
N ALA A 114 3.70 9.41 -12.09
CA ALA A 114 4.78 10.40 -12.01
C ALA A 114 4.24 11.82 -11.84
N THR A 115 3.18 12.17 -12.58
CA THR A 115 2.51 13.47 -12.50
C THR A 115 1.98 13.73 -11.10
N LEU A 116 1.28 12.77 -10.51
CA LEU A 116 0.74 12.89 -9.15
C LEU A 116 1.84 12.94 -8.08
N LEU A 117 2.91 12.15 -8.23
CA LEU A 117 4.03 12.15 -7.29
C LEU A 117 4.78 13.49 -7.27
N LYS A 118 4.90 14.19 -8.41
CA LYS A 118 5.49 15.54 -8.41
C LYS A 118 4.69 16.51 -7.54
N LEU A 119 3.36 16.42 -7.61
CA LEU A 119 2.49 17.24 -6.77
C LEU A 119 2.74 16.92 -5.29
N VAL A 120 2.64 15.64 -4.91
CA VAL A 120 2.86 15.18 -3.52
C VAL A 120 4.25 15.58 -3.01
N HIS A 121 5.30 15.34 -3.79
CA HIS A 121 6.68 15.64 -3.41
C HIS A 121 7.01 17.14 -3.41
N SER A 122 6.13 17.99 -3.92
CA SER A 122 6.24 19.45 -3.81
C SER A 122 5.57 20.02 -2.56
N LEU A 123 4.75 19.23 -1.86
CA LEU A 123 4.01 19.69 -0.69
C LEU A 123 4.94 19.97 0.50
N PRO A 124 4.60 20.96 1.35
CA PRO A 124 5.22 21.09 2.66
C PRO A 124 4.76 19.96 3.60
N GLU A 125 5.31 19.92 4.81
CA GLU A 125 4.74 19.07 5.87
C GLU A 125 3.28 19.47 6.16
N PRO A 126 2.37 18.50 6.38
CA PRO A 126 1.01 18.80 6.77
C PRO A 126 0.92 19.40 8.18
N PRO A 127 -0.22 20.03 8.54
CA PRO A 127 -0.46 20.58 9.88
C PRO A 127 -0.74 19.50 10.95
N PHE A 128 -0.44 18.22 10.67
CA PHE A 128 -0.60 17.07 11.56
C PHE A 128 0.58 16.11 11.38
N ALA A 129 0.75 15.16 12.29
CA ALA A 129 1.90 14.25 12.25
C ALA A 129 1.67 13.10 11.24
N LEU A 130 2.56 13.01 10.26
CA LEU A 130 2.71 11.80 9.44
C LEU A 130 3.72 10.83 10.08
N PRO A 131 3.49 9.52 10.00
CA PRO A 131 4.44 8.53 10.48
C PRO A 131 5.67 8.49 9.56
N ARG A 132 6.75 7.89 10.06
CA ARG A 132 7.88 7.51 9.20
C ARG A 132 7.52 6.32 8.33
N ARG A 133 8.26 6.13 7.24
CA ARG A 133 8.01 5.03 6.30
C ARG A 133 8.51 3.70 6.86
N GLU A 134 7.60 2.92 7.45
CA GLU A 134 7.90 1.60 8.01
C GLU A 134 7.84 0.46 6.97
N LEU A 135 8.74 0.47 5.97
CA LEU A 135 8.75 -0.51 4.87
C LEU A 135 8.97 -1.95 5.34
N LEU A 136 9.80 -2.12 6.36
CA LEU A 136 10.25 -3.41 6.85
C LEU A 136 9.50 -3.88 8.10
N GLY A 137 8.60 -3.05 8.66
CA GLY A 137 7.90 -3.34 9.92
C GLY A 137 6.97 -4.56 9.85
N GLY A 138 6.49 -4.92 8.65
CA GLY A 138 5.62 -6.08 8.44
C GLY A 138 6.33 -7.45 8.45
N VAL A 139 7.66 -7.48 8.27
CA VAL A 139 8.41 -8.71 7.97
C VAL A 139 8.19 -9.81 9.02
N GLU A 140 8.29 -9.50 10.32
CA GLU A 140 8.11 -10.52 11.37
C GLU A 140 6.69 -11.07 11.41
N ARG A 141 5.70 -10.20 11.21
CA ARG A 141 4.30 -10.63 11.19
C ARG A 141 4.06 -11.63 10.06
N TRP A 142 4.53 -11.31 8.86
CA TRP A 142 4.35 -12.16 7.68
C TRP A 142 5.08 -13.50 7.77
N LEU A 143 6.29 -13.50 8.33
CA LEU A 143 7.04 -14.74 8.58
C LEU A 143 6.36 -15.61 9.65
N ARG A 144 5.81 -15.02 10.72
CA ARG A 144 5.02 -15.78 11.72
C ARG A 144 3.77 -16.40 11.11
N LEU A 145 3.06 -15.67 10.25
CA LEU A 145 1.88 -16.18 9.56
C LEU A 145 2.22 -17.32 8.58
N ALA A 146 3.41 -17.29 7.99
CA ALA A 146 3.89 -18.37 7.13
C ALA A 146 4.14 -19.67 7.91
N GLY A 147 4.61 -19.57 9.16
CA GLY A 147 4.91 -20.72 10.01
C GLY A 147 5.81 -21.75 9.31
N ASP A 148 5.49 -23.03 9.47
CA ASP A 148 6.26 -24.14 8.88
C ASP A 148 6.04 -24.31 7.36
N ALA A 149 5.21 -23.47 6.72
CA ALA A 149 5.05 -23.49 5.27
C ALA A 149 6.31 -22.97 4.53
N VAL A 150 7.20 -22.28 5.24
CA VAL A 150 8.51 -21.83 4.75
C VAL A 150 9.64 -22.37 5.63
N PRO A 151 10.82 -22.72 5.05
CA PRO A 151 11.95 -23.19 5.84
C PRO A 151 12.43 -22.15 6.85
N ALA A 152 12.76 -22.56 8.09
CA ALA A 152 13.28 -21.67 9.13
C ALA A 152 14.53 -20.88 8.66
N ALA A 153 15.43 -21.54 7.93
CA ALA A 153 16.63 -20.90 7.38
C ALA A 153 16.32 -19.78 6.36
N ASP A 154 15.19 -19.85 5.65
CA ASP A 154 14.75 -18.80 4.74
C ASP A 154 14.11 -17.64 5.50
N ALA A 155 13.34 -17.93 6.55
CA ALA A 155 12.84 -16.90 7.45
C ALA A 155 13.99 -16.13 8.13
N ASP A 156 14.99 -16.84 8.66
CA ASP A 156 16.16 -16.22 9.30
C ASP A 156 17.00 -15.40 8.32
N TYR A 157 17.13 -15.85 7.08
CA TYR A 157 17.77 -15.06 6.03
C TYR A 157 17.02 -13.75 5.76
N LEU A 158 15.69 -13.76 5.70
CA LEU A 158 14.89 -12.54 5.51
C LEU A 158 14.96 -11.60 6.72
N ARG A 159 15.03 -12.14 7.95
CA ARG A 159 15.28 -11.33 9.16
C ARG A 159 16.64 -10.64 9.11
N GLY A 160 17.70 -11.37 8.78
CA GLY A 160 19.03 -10.79 8.63
C GLY A 160 19.08 -9.70 7.56
N ARG A 161 18.43 -9.93 6.41
CA ARG A 161 18.27 -8.89 5.37
C ARG A 161 17.50 -7.68 5.88
N ARG A 162 16.39 -7.89 6.59
CA ARG A 162 15.59 -6.80 7.16
C ARG A 162 16.46 -5.93 8.06
N ASP A 163 17.22 -6.51 8.97
CA ASP A 163 18.05 -5.75 9.91
C ASP A 163 19.15 -4.98 9.19
N ALA A 164 19.82 -5.60 8.23
CA ALA A 164 20.85 -4.95 7.42
C ALA A 164 20.30 -3.77 6.61
N PHE A 165 19.15 -3.94 5.93
CA PHE A 165 18.55 -2.87 5.14
C PHE A 165 17.90 -1.78 5.99
N ALA A 166 17.35 -2.10 7.16
CA ALA A 166 16.86 -1.09 8.09
C ALA A 166 17.99 -0.19 8.59
N ALA A 167 19.14 -0.78 8.96
CA ALA A 167 20.34 -0.03 9.35
C ALA A 167 20.92 0.79 8.19
N ALA A 168 20.99 0.23 6.98
CA ALA A 168 21.49 0.95 5.82
C ALA A 168 20.56 2.10 5.40
N ALA A 169 19.23 1.89 5.43
CA ALA A 169 18.24 2.89 5.05
C ALA A 169 18.23 4.10 6.00
N SER A 170 18.48 3.89 7.30
CA SER A 170 18.53 4.98 8.28
C SER A 170 19.76 5.89 8.11
N ALA A 171 20.82 5.39 7.48
CA ALA A 171 22.05 6.12 7.19
C ALA A 171 22.05 6.81 5.81
N LEU A 172 20.96 6.72 5.05
CA LEU A 172 20.89 7.32 3.72
C LEU A 172 20.81 8.85 3.80
N GLU A 173 21.70 9.51 3.06
CA GLU A 173 21.58 10.92 2.75
C GLU A 173 20.57 11.10 1.60
N PRO A 174 19.46 11.83 1.83
CA PRO A 174 18.44 12.05 0.81
C PRO A 174 18.96 12.86 -0.37
N ARG A 175 18.48 12.55 -1.58
CA ARG A 175 18.65 13.40 -2.76
C ARG A 175 17.56 14.46 -2.85
N LEU A 176 16.35 14.11 -2.42
CA LEU A 176 15.17 14.96 -2.32
C LEU A 176 14.97 15.43 -0.88
N PRO A 177 14.52 16.66 -0.61
CA PRO A 177 14.16 17.04 0.76
C PRO A 177 13.19 16.02 1.36
N ARG A 178 13.46 15.58 2.59
CA ARG A 178 12.53 14.73 3.35
C ARG A 178 11.18 15.42 3.42
N GLY A 179 10.12 14.63 3.37
CA GLY A 179 8.78 15.16 3.43
C GLY A 179 7.72 14.13 3.06
N PRO A 180 6.49 14.61 2.79
CA PRO A 180 5.38 13.74 2.47
C PRO A 180 5.63 12.88 1.23
N LEU A 181 5.20 11.62 1.34
CA LEU A 181 5.23 10.60 0.30
C LEU A 181 4.03 9.66 0.48
N HIS A 182 3.60 9.04 -0.61
CA HIS A 182 2.46 8.12 -0.63
C HIS A 182 2.76 6.82 0.12
N GLY A 183 3.93 6.22 -0.05
CA GLY A 183 4.38 5.03 0.66
C GLY A 183 4.14 3.71 -0.07
N ASP A 184 3.19 3.69 -0.99
CA ASP A 184 2.86 2.58 -1.90
C ASP A 184 2.50 3.09 -3.31
N ALA A 185 3.33 4.00 -3.84
CA ALA A 185 3.14 4.63 -5.13
C ALA A 185 3.29 3.65 -6.31
N LEU A 186 2.19 3.01 -6.70
CA LEU A 186 2.08 2.13 -7.87
C LEU A 186 0.91 2.57 -8.76
N PRO A 187 0.95 2.31 -10.07
CA PRO A 187 -0.16 2.67 -10.96
C PRO A 187 -1.52 2.09 -10.52
N ARG A 188 -1.55 0.95 -9.81
CA ARG A 188 -2.79 0.41 -9.24
C ARG A 188 -3.48 1.34 -8.21
N ASN A 189 -2.70 2.24 -7.59
CA ASN A 189 -3.18 3.22 -6.61
C ASN A 189 -3.44 4.58 -7.27
N VAL A 190 -3.63 4.56 -8.59
CA VAL A 190 -4.08 5.70 -9.39
C VAL A 190 -5.36 5.31 -10.11
N HIS A 191 -6.40 6.10 -9.92
CA HIS A 191 -7.66 5.99 -10.63
C HIS A 191 -7.71 7.04 -11.74
N ILE A 192 -8.07 6.68 -12.96
CA ILE A 192 -8.21 7.62 -14.08
C ILE A 192 -9.69 7.98 -14.23
N GLY A 193 -10.06 9.14 -13.70
CA GLY A 193 -11.40 9.70 -13.83
C GLY A 193 -11.50 10.68 -15.01
N PRO A 194 -12.69 11.27 -15.23
CA PRO A 194 -12.94 12.20 -16.34
C PRO A 194 -12.12 13.49 -16.25
N ASP A 195 -11.75 13.90 -15.02
CA ASP A 195 -10.91 15.08 -14.79
C ASP A 195 -9.41 14.74 -14.73
N GLY A 196 -9.04 13.49 -15.02
CA GLY A 196 -7.66 13.00 -15.01
C GLY A 196 -7.33 12.05 -13.85
N PRO A 197 -6.03 11.88 -13.55
CA PRO A 197 -5.57 10.89 -12.59
C PRO A 197 -5.82 11.35 -11.15
N VAL A 198 -6.23 10.41 -10.29
CA VAL A 198 -6.57 10.62 -8.87
C VAL A 198 -5.83 9.59 -8.03
N LEU A 199 -5.09 10.03 -7.01
CA LEU A 199 -4.49 9.13 -6.03
C LEU A 199 -5.55 8.45 -5.16
N VAL A 200 -5.41 7.14 -4.96
CA VAL A 200 -6.25 6.36 -4.05
C VAL A 200 -5.36 5.62 -3.06
N ASP A 201 -5.97 4.97 -2.06
CA ASP A 201 -5.26 4.17 -1.05
C ASP A 201 -4.23 4.99 -0.24
N LEU A 202 -4.73 5.92 0.57
CA LEU A 202 -3.91 6.92 1.26
C LEU A 202 -3.36 6.41 2.60
N GLU A 203 -3.62 5.15 2.95
CA GLU A 203 -3.35 4.61 4.28
C GLU A 203 -1.86 4.48 4.62
N THR A 204 -1.01 4.49 3.59
CA THR A 204 0.45 4.37 3.70
C THR A 204 1.19 5.71 3.67
N PHE A 205 0.46 6.83 3.58
CA PHE A 205 1.07 8.17 3.57
C PHE A 205 1.97 8.37 4.79
N SER A 206 3.15 8.88 4.53
CA SER A 206 4.24 9.00 5.50
C SER A 206 5.01 10.30 5.23
N SER A 207 5.83 10.74 6.19
CA SER A 207 6.89 11.72 5.94
C SER A 207 8.25 11.06 6.16
N ASP A 208 9.03 10.90 5.08
CA ASP A 208 10.38 10.31 5.11
C ASP A 208 11.13 10.62 3.78
N LEU A 209 12.02 9.73 3.36
CA LEU A 209 12.69 9.73 2.05
C LEU A 209 11.67 9.55 0.90
N ARG A 210 11.36 10.62 0.17
CA ARG A 210 10.46 10.62 -1.01
C ARG A 210 10.90 9.63 -2.09
N GLU A 211 12.17 9.29 -2.12
CA GLU A 211 12.75 8.26 -2.98
C GLU A 211 12.08 6.88 -2.80
N HIS A 212 11.45 6.62 -1.64
CA HIS A 212 10.66 5.41 -1.42
C HIS A 212 9.57 5.18 -2.46
N ASP A 213 8.94 6.23 -2.98
CA ASP A 213 7.88 6.15 -3.98
C ASP A 213 8.44 5.92 -5.40
N LEU A 214 9.64 6.45 -5.67
CA LEU A 214 10.30 6.32 -6.98
C LEU A 214 10.91 4.94 -7.19
N VAL A 215 11.54 4.39 -6.14
CA VAL A 215 12.21 3.07 -6.18
C VAL A 215 11.23 1.95 -6.54
N VAL A 216 9.94 2.14 -6.30
CA VAL A 216 8.91 1.18 -6.67
C VAL A 216 8.85 0.93 -8.16
N MET A 217 9.04 1.98 -8.97
CA MET A 217 9.02 1.89 -10.41
C MET A 217 10.29 1.24 -10.94
N ALA A 218 11.44 1.52 -10.32
CA ALA A 218 12.70 0.83 -10.64
C ALA A 218 12.59 -0.67 -10.35
N LEU A 219 12.01 -1.03 -9.19
CA LEU A 219 11.72 -2.42 -8.85
C LEU A 219 10.71 -3.05 -9.81
N SER A 220 9.70 -2.32 -10.25
CA SER A 220 8.68 -2.82 -11.20
C SER A 220 9.29 -3.16 -12.55
N ARG A 221 10.25 -2.35 -13.01
CA ARG A 221 11.07 -2.63 -14.20
C ARG A 221 11.92 -3.88 -14.01
N ASP A 222 12.67 -3.94 -12.92
CA ASP A 222 13.67 -4.99 -12.71
C ASP A 222 13.05 -6.36 -12.38
N ARG A 223 11.97 -6.38 -11.59
CA ARG A 223 11.37 -7.62 -11.08
C ARG A 223 10.04 -7.97 -11.71
N TYR A 224 9.21 -7.01 -12.11
CA TYR A 224 7.81 -7.27 -12.46
C TYR A 224 7.50 -7.11 -13.96
N GLY A 225 8.52 -6.80 -14.76
CA GLY A 225 8.41 -6.74 -16.22
C GLY A 225 7.69 -5.50 -16.73
N LEU A 226 7.76 -4.38 -15.99
CA LEU A 226 7.48 -3.07 -16.56
C LEU A 226 8.47 -2.82 -17.70
N SER A 227 7.97 -2.40 -18.87
CA SER A 227 8.82 -2.19 -20.03
C SER A 227 9.82 -1.04 -19.78
N PRO A 228 11.04 -1.10 -20.35
CA PRO A 228 11.99 -0.01 -20.26
C PRO A 228 11.40 1.33 -20.72
N ALA A 229 10.69 1.35 -21.84
CA ALA A 229 10.05 2.56 -22.35
C ALA A 229 9.03 3.16 -21.36
N ALA A 230 8.23 2.35 -20.70
CA ALA A 230 7.26 2.83 -19.71
C ALA A 230 7.95 3.38 -18.44
N TYR A 231 9.09 2.79 -18.05
CA TYR A 231 9.94 3.34 -16.98
C TYR A 231 10.59 4.66 -17.40
N ASP A 232 11.11 4.75 -18.63
CA ASP A 232 11.74 5.96 -19.15
C ASP A 232 10.74 7.12 -19.24
N THR A 233 9.47 6.84 -19.58
CA THR A 233 8.37 7.80 -19.49
C THR A 233 8.18 8.30 -18.05
N PHE A 234 8.13 7.41 -17.06
CA PHE A 234 8.02 7.78 -15.64
C PHE A 234 9.14 8.72 -15.22
N VAL A 235 10.39 8.37 -15.54
CA VAL A 235 11.58 9.16 -15.22
C VAL A 235 11.53 10.52 -15.89
N THR A 236 11.16 10.58 -17.16
CA THR A 236 11.06 11.84 -17.93
C THR A 236 10.02 12.77 -17.33
N VAL A 237 8.83 12.24 -17.00
CA VAL A 237 7.72 13.02 -16.44
C VAL A 237 8.08 13.51 -15.04
N TYR A 238 8.58 12.62 -14.18
CA TYR A 238 9.00 12.97 -12.82
C TYR A 238 10.15 13.99 -12.84
N GLY A 239 11.10 13.83 -13.77
CA GLY A 239 12.23 14.72 -14.01
C GLY A 239 13.54 14.24 -13.40
N TRP A 240 13.60 13.02 -12.87
CA TRP A 240 14.81 12.45 -12.28
C TRP A 240 14.73 10.92 -12.21
N ASP A 241 15.84 10.24 -12.53
CA ASP A 241 15.97 8.79 -12.36
C ASP A 241 16.53 8.48 -10.98
N VAL A 242 15.71 7.86 -10.13
CA VAL A 242 16.13 7.46 -8.78
C VAL A 242 17.33 6.51 -8.79
N ARG A 243 17.53 5.76 -9.89
CA ARG A 243 18.67 4.83 -10.04
C ARG A 243 20.03 5.54 -10.08
N ASP A 244 20.06 6.83 -10.36
CA ASP A 244 21.28 7.65 -10.34
C ASP A 244 21.73 7.99 -8.92
N TRP A 245 20.90 7.73 -7.90
CA TRP A 245 21.26 7.90 -6.49
C TRP A 245 21.68 6.58 -5.86
N GLU A 246 22.84 6.59 -5.19
CA GLU A 246 23.44 5.41 -4.54
C GLU A 246 22.48 4.73 -3.55
N GLY A 247 21.62 5.51 -2.88
CA GLY A 247 20.61 4.98 -1.96
C GLY A 247 19.50 4.14 -2.60
N CYS A 248 19.34 4.20 -3.93
CA CYS A 248 18.34 3.41 -4.65
C CYS A 248 18.53 1.92 -4.43
N ALA A 249 19.78 1.43 -4.44
CA ALA A 249 20.07 0.01 -4.24
C ALA A 249 19.64 -0.46 -2.83
N VAL A 250 19.80 0.39 -1.82
CA VAL A 250 19.40 0.12 -0.43
C VAL A 250 17.88 0.04 -0.30
N LEU A 251 17.16 1.06 -0.78
CA LEU A 251 15.70 1.06 -0.71
C LEU A 251 15.07 -0.04 -1.57
N ARG A 252 15.68 -0.36 -2.72
CA ARG A 252 15.24 -1.49 -3.57
C ARG A 252 15.42 -2.81 -2.85
N GLY A 253 16.58 -3.04 -2.22
CA GLY A 253 16.84 -4.25 -1.44
C GLY A 253 15.92 -4.39 -0.22
N ALA A 254 15.56 -3.27 0.42
CA ALA A 254 14.55 -3.25 1.47
C ALA A 254 13.17 -3.64 0.93
N ARG A 255 12.74 -3.09 -0.23
CA ARG A 255 11.44 -3.43 -0.85
C ARG A 255 11.40 -4.88 -1.32
N GLU A 256 12.48 -5.40 -1.89
CA GLU A 256 12.61 -6.82 -2.25
C GLU A 256 12.45 -7.73 -1.02
N THR A 257 13.08 -7.37 0.10
CA THR A 257 13.00 -8.12 1.36
C THR A 257 11.58 -8.10 1.91
N ALA A 258 10.95 -6.93 1.98
CA ALA A 258 9.55 -6.79 2.40
C ALA A 258 8.61 -7.59 1.49
N SER A 259 8.79 -7.50 0.18
CA SER A 259 7.94 -8.18 -0.81
C SER A 259 8.10 -9.70 -0.76
N CYS A 260 9.32 -10.23 -0.58
CA CYS A 260 9.54 -11.67 -0.40
C CYS A 260 8.91 -12.19 0.90
N ALA A 261 9.06 -11.45 2.00
CA ALA A 261 8.43 -11.79 3.28
C ALA A 261 6.89 -11.70 3.20
N TRP A 262 6.35 -10.72 2.50
CA TRP A 262 4.90 -10.59 2.33
C TRP A 262 4.30 -11.81 1.61
N VAL A 263 4.94 -12.32 0.56
CA VAL A 263 4.48 -13.53 -0.15
C VAL A 263 4.39 -14.74 0.80
N SER A 264 5.33 -14.86 1.75
CA SER A 264 5.40 -16.04 2.62
C SER A 264 4.14 -16.26 3.44
N GLN A 265 3.45 -15.18 3.86
CA GLN A 265 2.24 -15.30 4.68
C GLN A 265 1.11 -16.06 3.96
N HIS A 266 1.13 -16.11 2.63
CA HIS A 266 0.13 -16.81 1.82
C HIS A 266 0.52 -18.27 1.54
N ALA A 267 1.78 -18.67 1.80
CA ALA A 267 2.28 -20.02 1.51
C ALA A 267 1.55 -21.18 2.21
N PRO A 268 0.95 -21.04 3.42
CA PRO A 268 0.17 -22.10 4.05
C PRO A 268 -1.05 -22.53 3.21
N GLY A 269 -1.74 -21.58 2.57
CA GLY A 269 -3.00 -21.80 1.86
C GLY A 269 -2.93 -21.65 0.34
N ASN A 270 -1.82 -21.17 -0.22
CA ASN A 270 -1.68 -20.89 -1.65
C ASN A 270 -0.40 -21.54 -2.23
N PRO A 271 -0.51 -22.62 -3.04
CA PRO A 271 0.63 -23.26 -3.70
C PRO A 271 1.39 -22.36 -4.68
N ALA A 272 0.70 -21.43 -5.36
CA ALA A 272 1.34 -20.45 -6.24
C ALA A 272 2.20 -19.48 -5.41
N ALA A 273 1.69 -19.00 -4.27
CA ALA A 273 2.45 -18.19 -3.33
C ALA A 273 3.71 -18.90 -2.83
N ARG A 274 3.61 -20.19 -2.51
CA ARG A 274 4.75 -20.99 -2.07
C ARG A 274 5.81 -21.15 -3.16
N THR A 275 5.37 -21.33 -4.41
CA THR A 275 6.25 -21.42 -5.57
C THR A 275 6.97 -20.09 -5.80
N GLU A 276 6.22 -18.99 -5.74
CA GLU A 276 6.77 -17.65 -5.90
C GLU A 276 7.73 -17.29 -4.76
N PHE A 277 7.42 -17.63 -3.51
CA PHE A 277 8.32 -17.44 -2.37
C PHE A 277 9.68 -18.12 -2.62
N ARG A 278 9.68 -19.38 -3.06
CA ARG A 278 10.91 -20.14 -3.37
C ARG A 278 11.73 -19.47 -4.48
N ARG A 279 11.07 -18.96 -5.52
CA ARG A 279 11.73 -18.20 -6.59
C ARG A 279 12.39 -16.93 -6.04
N ARG A 280 11.65 -16.14 -5.28
CA ARG A 280 12.13 -14.86 -4.73
C ARG A 280 13.32 -15.11 -3.80
N ILE A 281 13.17 -16.01 -2.82
CA ILE A 281 14.22 -16.27 -1.84
C ILE A 281 15.51 -16.80 -2.49
N ALA A 282 15.40 -17.70 -3.47
CA ALA A 282 16.55 -18.19 -4.23
C ALA A 282 17.28 -17.04 -4.95
N SER A 283 16.55 -16.22 -5.70
CA SER A 283 17.12 -15.07 -6.41
C SER A 283 17.80 -14.07 -5.47
N LEU A 284 17.27 -13.88 -4.25
CA LEU A 284 17.89 -13.02 -3.25
C LEU A 284 19.18 -13.60 -2.67
N ARG A 285 19.27 -14.92 -2.50
CA ARG A 285 20.50 -15.59 -2.03
C ARG A 285 21.60 -15.58 -3.08
N GLU A 286 21.22 -15.82 -4.33
CA GLU A 286 22.11 -15.80 -5.50
C GLU A 286 22.51 -14.38 -5.92
N LYS A 287 21.85 -13.36 -5.33
CA LYS A 287 21.99 -11.95 -5.72
C LYS A 287 21.69 -11.72 -7.21
N ASP A 288 20.83 -12.56 -7.78
CA ASP A 288 20.41 -12.44 -9.18
C ASP A 288 19.29 -11.42 -9.29
N ALA A 289 19.64 -10.22 -9.76
CA ALA A 289 18.71 -9.11 -10.01
C ALA A 289 17.83 -9.31 -11.26
N THR A 290 18.12 -10.30 -12.10
CA THR A 290 17.46 -10.53 -13.39
C THR A 290 16.25 -11.46 -13.29
N VAL A 291 16.15 -12.24 -12.20
CA VAL A 291 15.00 -13.13 -11.97
C VAL A 291 13.73 -12.29 -11.86
N ARG A 292 12.81 -12.52 -12.81
CA ARG A 292 11.45 -11.96 -12.79
C ARG A 292 10.64 -12.60 -11.67
N TRP A 293 9.89 -11.77 -10.95
CA TRP A 293 8.92 -12.11 -9.91
C TRP A 293 7.50 -11.91 -10.44
N TYR A 294 6.55 -12.65 -9.88
CA TYR A 294 5.17 -12.69 -10.36
C TYR A 294 4.15 -12.47 -9.24
N PRO A 295 2.96 -11.94 -9.57
CA PRO A 295 1.78 -12.12 -8.73
C PRO A 295 1.38 -13.61 -8.70
N PHE A 296 0.59 -14.01 -7.70
CA PHE A 296 0.22 -15.40 -7.42
C PHE A 296 -1.20 -15.53 -6.86
#